data_AF-A0A9P6Y2A5-F1
#
_entry.id   AF-A0A9P6Y2A5-F1
#
_cell.length_a   1.000
_cell.length_b   1.000
_cell.length_c   1.000
_cell.angle_alpha   90.00
_cell.angle_beta   90.00
_cell.angle_gamma   90.00
#
_symmetry.space_group_name_H-M   'P 1'
#
loop_
_entity.id
_entity.type
_entity.pdbx_description
1 polymer ?
#
loop_
_entity_poly.entity_id
_entity_poly.type
_entity_poly.pdbx_seq_one_letter_code
_entity_poly.pdbx_strand_id
1 'polypeptide(L)'
;MPDVVDQPITQFIQLSSKLSLIPECTLKHSDGHLITFQCCIHQEDRLSYWLLKPMMEQEEQQQLMMPSIIGLNCYGTIEQVHNNSHFKQPMYELIGRPIMTFIYHDDVQILCGHLSAVLHQRALDHPVCLRWSNQYDFSLEESISYDWMSFTFISSYNRPICIVRPLRSCGIDKHSLLCDVILYIQEMIEYSKSYVKEYIGFITSYLLNQDNLIGYFIKSNSITKKSIGLIEFILGQ
;
A
#
# COMPACT_ATOMS: atom_id res chain seq x y z
N MET A 1 -8.58 -13.65 35.48
CA MET A 1 -8.52 -12.18 35.26
C MET A 1 -9.80 -11.59 35.83
N PRO A 2 -9.80 -11.08 37.07
CA PRO A 2 -11.01 -10.53 37.66
C PRO A 2 -11.19 -9.04 37.29
N ASP A 3 -12.43 -8.69 36.98
CA ASP A 3 -13.10 -7.42 37.28
C ASP A 3 -12.50 -6.10 36.77
N VAL A 4 -12.35 -5.98 35.44
CA VAL A 4 -12.22 -4.65 34.78
C VAL A 4 -13.59 -4.09 34.35
N VAL A 5 -14.65 -4.91 34.38
CA VAL A 5 -15.95 -4.57 33.78
C VAL A 5 -16.75 -3.53 34.60
N ASP A 6 -16.46 -3.37 35.90
CA ASP A 6 -17.24 -2.52 36.81
C ASP A 6 -16.51 -1.28 37.34
N GLN A 7 -15.28 -1.00 36.89
CA GLN A 7 -14.55 0.19 37.33
C GLN A 7 -14.89 1.39 36.43
N PRO A 8 -15.26 2.55 37.00
CA PRO A 8 -15.61 3.72 36.19
C PRO A 8 -14.38 4.18 35.39
N ILE A 9 -14.58 4.44 34.10
CA ILE A 9 -13.51 4.79 33.15
C ILE A 9 -12.64 5.97 33.63
N THR A 10 -13.21 6.83 34.47
CA THR A 10 -12.53 7.97 35.10
C THR A 10 -11.34 7.58 35.96
N GLN A 11 -11.26 6.36 36.48
CA GLN A 11 -10.07 5.86 37.21
C GLN A 11 -8.86 5.63 36.30
N PHE A 12 -9.09 5.46 35.00
CA PHE A 12 -8.06 5.22 34.00
C PHE A 12 -7.70 6.48 33.19
N ILE A 13 -8.45 7.58 33.39
CA ILE A 13 -8.22 8.85 32.70
C ILE A 13 -7.35 9.72 33.60
N GLN A 14 -6.06 9.78 33.30
CA GLN A 14 -5.16 10.76 33.91
C GLN A 14 -5.12 12.01 33.04
N LEU A 15 -5.72 13.11 33.52
CA LEU A 15 -5.64 14.40 32.85
C LEU A 15 -4.23 14.97 32.97
N SER A 16 -3.69 15.46 31.86
CA SER A 16 -2.40 16.14 31.82
C SER A 16 -2.48 17.47 32.57
N SER A 17 -1.48 17.76 33.41
CA SER A 17 -1.37 19.04 34.11
C SER A 17 -0.80 20.16 33.21
N LYS A 18 -0.55 19.88 31.93
CA LYS A 18 -0.06 20.87 30.97
C LYS A 18 -1.22 21.79 30.55
N LEU A 19 -0.97 23.10 30.59
CA LEU A 19 -1.90 24.12 30.09
C LEU A 19 -1.90 24.13 28.56
N SER A 20 -2.52 23.12 27.95
CA SER A 20 -2.85 23.11 26.52
C SER A 20 -4.24 23.71 26.32
N LEU A 21 -4.47 24.33 25.15
CA LEU A 21 -5.76 24.92 24.77
C LEU A 21 -6.89 23.87 24.66
N ILE A 22 -6.51 22.60 24.44
CA ILE A 22 -7.38 21.43 24.38
C ILE A 22 -6.91 20.45 25.47
N PRO A 23 -7.78 19.97 26.38
CA PRO A 23 -7.41 19.04 27.42
C PRO A 23 -6.80 17.75 26.85
N GLU A 24 -5.79 17.22 27.52
CA GLU A 24 -5.11 15.97 27.13
C GLU A 24 -5.28 14.93 28.23
N CYS A 25 -5.44 13.67 27.84
CA CYS A 25 -5.43 12.54 28.77
C CYS A 25 -4.58 11.38 28.25
N THR A 26 -4.14 10.52 29.16
CA THR A 26 -3.41 9.30 28.79
C THR A 26 -4.19 8.08 29.24
N LEU A 27 -4.37 7.12 28.34
CA LEU A 27 -5.03 5.83 28.62
C LEU A 27 -4.04 4.70 28.44
N LYS A 28 -4.11 3.69 29.32
CA LYS A 28 -3.31 2.47 29.21
C LYS A 28 -4.02 1.46 28.32
N HIS A 29 -3.38 1.08 27.22
CA HIS A 29 -3.84 0.03 26.31
C HIS A 29 -3.62 -1.37 26.95
N SER A 30 -4.31 -2.38 26.44
CA SER A 30 -4.30 -3.74 27.00
C SER A 30 -2.93 -4.42 26.92
N ASP A 31 -2.08 -4.00 26.00
CA ASP A 31 -0.67 -4.43 25.89
C ASP A 31 0.27 -3.73 26.88
N GLY A 32 -0.24 -2.75 27.65
CA GLY A 32 0.50 -2.00 28.64
C GLY A 32 1.07 -0.67 28.14
N HIS A 33 0.98 -0.36 26.85
CA HIS A 33 1.42 0.93 26.30
C HIS A 33 0.48 2.07 26.72
N LEU A 34 1.03 3.27 26.88
CA LEU A 34 0.29 4.48 27.21
C LEU A 34 0.01 5.28 25.93
N ILE A 35 -1.26 5.51 25.63
CA ILE A 35 -1.70 6.29 24.46
C ILE A 35 -2.21 7.64 24.95
N THR A 36 -1.70 8.72 24.38
CA THR A 36 -2.14 10.09 24.71
C THR A 36 -3.28 10.50 23.78
N PHE A 37 -4.30 11.17 24.31
CA PHE A 37 -5.47 11.64 23.58
C PHE A 37 -5.71 13.12 23.84
N GLN A 38 -6.14 13.84 22.81
CA GLN A 38 -6.83 15.12 22.92
C GLN A 38 -8.30 14.85 23.23
N CYS A 39 -8.82 15.55 24.22
CA CYS A 39 -10.20 15.43 24.68
C CYS A 39 -10.99 16.68 24.28
N CYS A 40 -12.09 16.49 23.57
CA CYS A 40 -13.08 17.54 23.34
C CYS A 40 -14.40 17.12 23.96
N ILE A 41 -15.02 17.99 24.73
CA ILE A 41 -16.37 17.75 25.26
C ILE A 41 -17.34 18.45 24.32
N HIS A 42 -18.20 17.66 23.68
CA HIS A 42 -19.29 18.17 22.89
C HIS A 42 -20.59 17.98 23.65
N GLN A 43 -21.46 18.97 23.52
CA GLN A 43 -22.78 18.96 24.14
C GLN A 43 -23.83 19.05 23.03
N GLU A 44 -24.63 17.99 22.91
CA GLU A 44 -25.77 17.95 22.00
C GLU A 44 -27.01 17.64 22.84
N ASP A 45 -27.98 18.53 22.78
CA ASP A 45 -29.17 18.57 23.64
C ASP A 45 -28.86 18.45 25.15
N ARG A 46 -29.04 17.23 25.72
CA ARG A 46 -28.87 16.89 27.14
C ARG A 46 -27.74 15.89 27.39
N LEU A 47 -26.98 15.55 26.35
CA LEU A 47 -25.88 14.59 26.43
C LEU A 47 -24.57 15.32 26.24
N SER A 48 -23.63 15.07 27.16
CA SER A 48 -22.25 15.47 27.01
C SER A 48 -21.45 14.24 26.59
N TYR A 49 -20.92 14.25 25.37
CA TYR A 49 -20.05 13.18 24.89
C TYR A 49 -18.61 13.68 24.80
N TRP A 50 -17.70 12.79 25.18
CA TRP A 50 -16.27 13.02 25.15
C TRP A 50 -15.75 12.44 23.85
N LEU A 51 -15.22 13.31 22.98
CA LEU A 51 -14.49 12.88 21.80
C LEU A 51 -13.01 12.78 22.17
N LEU A 52 -12.45 11.60 21.99
CA LEU A 52 -11.04 11.31 22.22
C LEU A 52 -10.35 11.15 20.87
N LYS A 53 -9.39 12.04 20.58
CA LYS A 53 -8.53 11.95 19.40
C LYS A 53 -7.13 11.50 19.83
N PRO A 54 -6.62 10.35 19.38
CA PRO A 54 -5.28 9.92 19.73
C PRO A 54 -4.24 10.90 19.18
N MET A 55 -3.30 11.29 20.04
CA MET A 55 -2.09 12.03 19.67
C MET A 55 -1.04 11.00 19.26
N MET A 56 -0.96 10.72 17.97
CA MET A 56 0.17 9.99 17.42
C MET A 56 1.33 10.96 17.16
N GLU A 57 2.57 10.49 17.33
CA GLU A 57 3.76 11.25 16.96
C GLU A 57 3.68 11.63 15.47
N GLN A 58 4.13 12.84 15.10
CA GLN A 58 3.99 13.35 13.72
C GLN A 58 4.62 12.41 12.67
N GLU A 59 5.66 11.66 13.04
CA GLU A 59 6.31 10.67 12.17
C GLU A 59 5.44 9.43 11.96
N GLU A 60 4.76 8.92 12.99
CA GLU A 60 3.80 7.80 12.86
C GLU A 60 2.57 8.22 12.05
N GLN A 61 2.08 9.46 12.22
CA GLN A 61 0.98 9.97 11.39
C GLN A 61 1.37 10.08 9.91
N GLN A 62 2.60 10.51 9.59
CA GLN A 62 3.07 10.59 8.21
C GLN A 62 3.26 9.21 7.58
N GLN A 63 3.80 8.24 8.33
CA GLN A 63 3.92 6.86 7.85
C GLN A 63 2.55 6.19 7.64
N LEU A 64 1.55 6.51 8.47
CA LEU A 64 0.17 6.05 8.29
C LEU A 64 -0.55 6.73 7.11
N MET A 65 -0.14 7.93 6.70
CA MET A 65 -0.77 8.68 5.60
C MET A 65 -0.33 8.18 4.21
N MET A 66 0.91 7.72 4.07
CA MET A 66 1.41 7.23 2.78
C MET A 66 0.98 5.79 2.54
N PRO A 67 0.12 5.49 1.57
CA PRO A 67 -0.29 4.11 1.29
C PRO A 67 0.88 3.26 0.80
N SER A 68 0.76 1.96 1.01
CA SER A 68 1.55 0.96 0.29
C SER A 68 0.91 0.69 -1.06
N ILE A 69 1.73 0.48 -2.09
CA ILE A 69 1.24 0.11 -3.42
C ILE A 69 1.79 -1.26 -3.79
N ILE A 70 0.91 -2.11 -4.31
CA ILE A 70 1.27 -3.44 -4.79
C ILE A 70 0.90 -3.54 -6.26
N GLY A 71 1.91 -3.69 -7.11
CA GLY A 71 1.75 -4.00 -8.53
C GLY A 71 1.61 -5.51 -8.73
N LEU A 72 0.55 -5.94 -9.42
CA LEU A 72 0.27 -7.34 -9.73
C LEU A 72 0.43 -7.64 -11.21
N ASN A 73 0.74 -8.90 -11.53
CA ASN A 73 0.57 -9.42 -12.88
C ASN A 73 -0.88 -9.89 -13.13
N CYS A 74 -1.15 -10.37 -14.34
CA CYS A 74 -2.48 -10.88 -14.73
C CYS A 74 -2.94 -12.14 -13.97
N TYR A 75 -2.03 -12.81 -13.26
CA TYR A 75 -2.32 -13.98 -12.42
C TYR A 75 -2.46 -13.62 -10.93
N GLY A 76 -2.33 -12.33 -10.56
CA GLY A 76 -2.36 -11.89 -9.17
C GLY A 76 -1.06 -12.17 -8.39
N THR A 77 0.05 -12.42 -9.07
CA THR A 77 1.38 -12.46 -8.45
C THR A 77 1.89 -11.05 -8.22
N ILE A 78 2.49 -10.80 -7.05
CA ILE A 78 3.12 -9.52 -6.72
C ILE A 78 4.40 -9.36 -7.52
N GLU A 79 4.46 -8.36 -8.38
CA GLU A 79 5.67 -8.00 -9.14
C GLU A 79 6.42 -6.84 -8.49
N GLN A 80 5.68 -5.91 -7.88
CA GLN A 80 6.23 -4.68 -7.33
C GLN A 80 5.55 -4.34 -6.00
N VAL A 81 6.33 -3.79 -5.07
CA VAL A 81 5.83 -3.22 -3.82
C VAL A 81 6.51 -1.87 -3.63
N HIS A 82 5.71 -0.81 -3.49
CA HIS A 82 6.19 0.51 -3.10
C HIS A 82 5.73 0.84 -1.68
N ASN A 83 6.64 1.45 -0.91
CA ASN A 83 6.40 1.82 0.48
C ASN A 83 5.94 0.63 1.36
N ASN A 84 6.86 -0.26 1.70
CA ASN A 84 6.62 -1.47 2.49
C ASN A 84 6.42 -1.21 4.01
N SER A 85 6.11 0.02 4.41
CA SER A 85 6.01 0.40 5.83
C SER A 85 4.81 -0.25 6.55
N HIS A 86 3.76 -0.62 5.81
CA HIS A 86 2.54 -1.19 6.39
C HIS A 86 2.55 -2.72 6.50
N PHE A 87 3.49 -3.38 5.83
CA PHE A 87 3.59 -4.84 5.81
C PHE A 87 4.67 -5.30 6.79
N LYS A 88 4.39 -6.39 7.51
CA LYS A 88 5.38 -7.01 8.40
C LYS A 88 6.42 -7.82 7.64
N GLN A 89 6.06 -8.30 6.45
CA GLN A 89 6.95 -9.04 5.57
C GLN A 89 7.95 -8.08 4.90
N PRO A 90 9.22 -8.49 4.71
CA PRO A 90 10.16 -7.77 3.88
C PRO A 90 9.80 -7.93 2.40
N MET A 91 10.18 -6.96 1.57
CA MET A 91 9.82 -6.93 0.14
C MET A 91 10.17 -8.22 -0.62
N TYR A 92 11.29 -8.86 -0.30
CA TYR A 92 11.74 -10.08 -0.99
C TYR A 92 10.86 -11.31 -0.71
N GLU A 93 10.06 -11.28 0.35
CA GLU A 93 9.07 -12.33 0.64
C GLU A 93 7.74 -12.08 -0.07
N LEU A 94 7.43 -10.82 -0.36
CA LEU A 94 6.20 -10.42 -1.07
C LEU A 94 6.34 -10.67 -2.57
N ILE A 95 7.43 -10.18 -3.18
CA ILE A 95 7.64 -10.22 -4.63
C ILE A 95 7.77 -11.67 -5.11
N GLY A 96 7.08 -11.98 -6.21
CA GLY A 96 7.03 -13.32 -6.81
C GLY A 96 5.99 -14.24 -6.17
N ARG A 97 5.31 -13.83 -5.11
CA ARG A 97 4.24 -14.63 -4.48
C ARG A 97 2.85 -14.18 -4.93
N PRO A 98 1.85 -15.09 -5.01
CA PRO A 98 0.45 -14.72 -5.21
C PRO A 98 -0.05 -13.84 -4.06
N ILE A 99 -0.75 -12.74 -4.36
CA ILE A 99 -1.31 -11.85 -3.33
C ILE A 99 -2.24 -12.59 -2.36
N MET A 100 -2.99 -13.56 -2.87
CA MET A 100 -3.87 -14.44 -2.08
C MET A 100 -3.16 -15.22 -0.97
N THR A 101 -1.83 -15.39 -1.02
CA THR A 101 -1.03 -16.04 0.04
C THR A 101 -1.08 -15.24 1.34
N PHE A 102 -1.25 -13.92 1.24
CA PHE A 102 -1.24 -13.00 2.36
C PHE A 102 -2.65 -12.57 2.78
N ILE A 103 -3.68 -13.00 2.06
CA ILE A 103 -5.07 -12.65 2.34
C ILE A 103 -5.73 -13.78 3.14
N TYR A 104 -6.55 -13.42 4.13
CA TYR A 104 -7.32 -14.41 4.87
C TYR A 104 -8.22 -15.22 3.93
N HIS A 105 -8.32 -16.53 4.15
CA HIS A 105 -8.95 -17.46 3.21
C HIS A 105 -10.39 -17.08 2.82
N ASP A 106 -11.22 -16.61 3.76
CA ASP A 106 -12.60 -16.18 3.46
C ASP A 106 -12.65 -14.90 2.59
N ASP A 107 -11.61 -14.07 2.61
CA ASP A 107 -11.56 -12.80 1.89
C ASP A 107 -11.04 -12.98 0.44
N VAL A 108 -10.53 -14.17 0.10
CA VAL A 108 -9.95 -14.46 -1.23
C VAL A 108 -10.97 -14.32 -2.35
N GLN A 109 -12.21 -14.79 -2.14
CA GLN A 109 -13.26 -14.66 -3.16
C GLN A 109 -13.59 -13.19 -3.45
N ILE A 110 -13.61 -12.36 -2.41
CA ILE A 110 -13.84 -10.92 -2.52
C ILE A 110 -12.71 -10.28 -3.34
N LEU A 111 -11.45 -10.55 -2.95
CA LEU A 111 -10.26 -10.10 -3.67
C LEU A 111 -10.33 -10.46 -5.17
N CYS A 112 -10.56 -11.74 -5.50
CA CYS A 112 -10.64 -12.20 -6.88
C CYS A 112 -11.77 -11.53 -7.67
N GLY A 113 -12.93 -11.30 -7.03
CA GLY A 113 -14.05 -10.58 -7.63
C GLY A 113 -13.67 -9.16 -8.02
N HIS A 114 -13.00 -8.43 -7.13
CA HIS A 114 -12.53 -7.07 -7.38
C HIS A 114 -11.42 -7.02 -8.43
N LEU A 115 -10.42 -7.89 -8.36
CA LEU A 115 -9.34 -7.97 -9.36
C LEU A 115 -9.91 -8.26 -10.77
N SER A 116 -10.87 -9.19 -10.86
CA SER A 116 -11.56 -9.49 -12.12
C SER A 116 -12.34 -8.27 -12.63
N ALA A 117 -13.07 -7.57 -11.77
CA ALA A 117 -13.80 -6.35 -12.16
C ALA A 117 -12.86 -5.27 -12.72
N VAL A 118 -11.73 -5.04 -12.07
CA VAL A 118 -10.70 -4.07 -12.51
C VAL A 118 -10.12 -4.43 -13.87
N LEU A 119 -9.76 -5.69 -14.08
CA LEU A 119 -9.23 -6.16 -15.36
C LEU A 119 -10.24 -6.02 -16.51
N HIS A 120 -11.53 -6.19 -16.21
CA HIS A 120 -12.62 -5.96 -17.16
C HIS A 120 -13.07 -4.50 -17.25
N GLN A 121 -12.29 -3.55 -16.69
CA GLN A 121 -12.57 -2.11 -16.70
C GLN A 121 -13.96 -1.74 -16.17
N ARG A 122 -14.47 -2.53 -15.21
CA ARG A 122 -15.72 -2.20 -14.51
C ARG A 122 -15.40 -1.21 -13.41
N ALA A 123 -16.23 -0.16 -13.29
CA ALA A 123 -16.09 0.82 -12.24
C ALA A 123 -16.20 0.13 -10.87
N LEU A 124 -15.20 0.35 -10.01
CA LEU A 124 -15.25 0.03 -8.59
C LEU A 124 -15.30 1.35 -7.85
N ASP A 125 -16.44 1.65 -7.25
CA ASP A 125 -16.65 2.97 -6.64
C ASP A 125 -16.06 3.06 -5.22
N HIS A 126 -15.71 1.93 -4.60
CA HIS A 126 -15.35 1.89 -3.18
C HIS A 126 -14.16 0.95 -2.86
N PRO A 127 -13.33 1.34 -1.87
CA PRO A 127 -12.32 0.46 -1.32
C PRO A 127 -12.97 -0.73 -0.62
N VAL A 128 -12.26 -1.85 -0.58
CA VAL A 128 -12.70 -3.06 0.14
C VAL A 128 -11.79 -3.32 1.34
N CYS A 129 -12.35 -3.82 2.42
CA CYS A 129 -11.61 -4.20 3.62
C CYS A 129 -11.25 -5.68 3.53
N LEU A 130 -9.96 -6.01 3.56
CA LEU A 130 -9.46 -7.38 3.56
C LEU A 130 -8.49 -7.58 4.72
N ARG A 131 -8.43 -8.81 5.25
CA ARG A 131 -7.48 -9.18 6.29
C ARG A 131 -6.15 -9.61 5.66
N TRP A 132 -5.07 -8.90 6.01
CA TRP A 132 -3.70 -9.17 5.59
C TRP A 132 -2.94 -9.93 6.68
N SER A 133 -2.19 -10.95 6.31
CA SER A 133 -1.38 -11.77 7.21
C SER A 133 -0.22 -10.97 7.79
N ASN A 134 0.01 -11.09 9.09
CA ASN A 134 1.18 -10.52 9.76
C ASN A 134 2.35 -11.51 9.86
N GLN A 135 2.23 -12.69 9.26
CA GLN A 135 3.22 -13.74 9.38
C GLN A 135 4.45 -13.44 8.51
N TYR A 136 5.61 -13.42 9.15
CA TYR A 136 6.93 -13.30 8.52
C TYR A 136 7.39 -14.66 7.97
N ASP A 137 7.16 -15.76 8.69
CA ASP A 137 7.59 -17.09 8.25
C ASP A 137 6.45 -18.10 8.37
N PHE A 138 6.05 -18.67 7.22
CA PHE A 138 5.02 -19.72 7.12
C PHE A 138 5.48 -21.06 7.71
N SER A 139 6.74 -21.18 8.15
CA SER A 139 7.29 -22.41 8.72
C SER A 139 6.95 -22.63 10.21
N LEU A 140 6.59 -21.57 10.94
CA LEU A 140 6.27 -21.63 12.37
C LEU A 140 4.75 -21.69 12.57
N GLU A 141 4.25 -22.79 13.15
CA GLU A 141 2.83 -23.07 13.44
C GLU A 141 2.24 -22.19 14.56
N GLU A 142 2.80 -21.02 14.84
CA GLU A 142 2.14 -20.07 15.74
C GLU A 142 0.96 -19.42 15.03
N SER A 143 -0.11 -19.19 15.80
CA SER A 143 -1.40 -18.69 15.31
C SER A 143 -1.24 -17.47 14.39
N ILE A 144 -1.55 -17.66 13.11
CA ILE A 144 -1.49 -16.60 12.09
C ILE A 144 -2.39 -15.45 12.53
N SER A 145 -1.78 -14.28 12.78
CA SER A 145 -2.53 -13.05 13.07
C SER A 145 -2.75 -12.27 11.78
N TYR A 146 -3.88 -11.57 11.71
CA TYR A 146 -4.26 -10.78 10.54
C TYR A 146 -4.64 -9.37 10.96
N ASP A 147 -4.23 -8.38 10.18
CA ASP A 147 -4.63 -6.99 10.32
C ASP A 147 -5.63 -6.60 9.23
N TRP A 148 -6.62 -5.79 9.61
CA TRP A 148 -7.56 -5.20 8.65
C TRP A 148 -6.89 -4.11 7.83
N MET A 149 -6.95 -4.26 6.51
CA MET A 149 -6.42 -3.32 5.53
C MET A 149 -7.50 -2.90 4.53
N SER A 150 -7.49 -1.64 4.13
CA SER A 150 -8.30 -1.10 3.04
C SER A 150 -7.54 -1.24 1.71
N PHE A 151 -8.20 -1.82 0.72
CA PHE A 151 -7.69 -2.03 -0.63
C PHE A 151 -8.50 -1.21 -1.64
N THR A 152 -7.80 -0.38 -2.40
CA THR A 152 -8.34 0.25 -3.61
C THR A 152 -7.67 -0.36 -4.83
N PHE A 153 -8.45 -0.90 -5.76
CA PHE A 153 -7.92 -1.55 -6.95
C PHE A 153 -8.05 -0.63 -8.17
N ILE A 154 -6.97 -0.54 -8.95
CA ILE A 154 -6.90 0.27 -10.16
C ILE A 154 -6.31 -0.60 -11.28
N SER A 155 -6.71 -0.34 -12.52
CA SER A 155 -6.10 -0.96 -13.70
C SER A 155 -5.19 0.05 -14.37
N SER A 156 -3.93 -0.34 -14.60
CA SER A 156 -2.99 0.41 -15.43
C SER A 156 -2.40 -0.52 -16.48
N TYR A 157 -2.56 -0.17 -17.76
CA TYR A 157 -2.08 -0.99 -18.89
C TYR A 157 -2.43 -2.48 -18.79
N ASN A 158 -3.67 -2.80 -18.38
CA ASN A 158 -4.16 -4.17 -18.13
C ASN A 158 -3.44 -4.93 -17.01
N ARG A 159 -2.75 -4.23 -16.11
CA ARG A 159 -2.23 -4.79 -14.86
C ARG A 159 -2.99 -4.24 -13.66
N PRO A 160 -3.37 -5.10 -12.71
CA PRO A 160 -3.99 -4.64 -11.48
C PRO A 160 -2.95 -4.01 -10.56
N ILE A 161 -3.29 -2.85 -10.01
CA ILE A 161 -2.56 -2.14 -8.98
C ILE A 161 -3.45 -2.10 -7.74
N CYS A 162 -2.89 -2.41 -6.57
CA CYS A 162 -3.57 -2.34 -5.30
C CYS A 162 -2.96 -1.24 -4.44
N ILE A 163 -3.75 -0.25 -4.07
CA ILE A 163 -3.38 0.74 -3.06
C ILE A 163 -3.90 0.25 -1.71
N VAL A 164 -2.99 0.08 -0.74
CA VAL A 164 -3.26 -0.60 0.53
C VAL A 164 -2.99 0.34 1.70
N ARG A 165 -3.88 0.30 2.71
CA ARG A 165 -3.76 1.09 3.95
C ARG A 165 -4.22 0.31 5.18
N PRO A 166 -3.60 0.49 6.35
CA PRO A 166 -4.16 0.01 7.62
C PRO A 166 -5.50 0.69 7.93
N LEU A 167 -6.50 -0.08 8.35
CA LEU A 167 -7.81 0.45 8.79
C LEU A 167 -7.77 1.14 10.17
N ARG A 168 -6.59 1.25 10.80
CA ARG A 168 -6.39 1.94 12.08
C ARG A 168 -6.47 3.49 11.95
N SER A 169 -6.49 4.00 10.72
CA SER A 169 -6.56 5.43 10.41
C SER A 169 -8.02 5.87 10.30
N CYS A 170 -8.57 6.40 11.39
CA CYS A 170 -9.89 7.00 11.42
C CYS A 170 -9.94 8.24 10.51
N GLY A 171 -10.54 8.10 9.33
CA GLY A 171 -10.88 9.20 8.42
C GLY A 171 -10.23 9.07 7.04
N ILE A 172 -11.06 8.93 6.01
CA ILE A 172 -10.66 9.27 4.64
C ILE A 172 -10.48 10.79 4.59
N ASP A 173 -9.32 11.27 5.01
CA ASP A 173 -8.97 12.69 4.91
C ASP A 173 -8.76 13.03 3.44
N LYS A 174 -9.24 14.21 3.00
CA LYS A 174 -9.03 14.71 1.62
C LYS A 174 -7.54 14.77 1.22
N HIS A 175 -6.65 14.85 2.21
CA HIS A 175 -5.20 14.75 2.01
C HIS A 175 -4.74 13.35 1.55
N SER A 176 -5.40 12.28 2.00
CA SER A 176 -5.11 10.90 1.59
C SER A 176 -5.33 10.69 0.09
N LEU A 177 -6.38 11.29 -0.47
CA LEU A 177 -6.70 11.22 -1.91
C LEU A 177 -5.65 11.90 -2.79
N LEU A 178 -5.08 13.03 -2.35
CA LEU A 178 -4.00 13.68 -3.10
C LEU A 178 -2.72 12.84 -3.08
N CYS A 179 -2.40 12.23 -1.93
CA CYS A 179 -1.29 11.29 -1.83
C CYS A 179 -1.50 10.06 -2.73
N ASP A 180 -2.71 9.52 -2.81
CA ASP A 180 -3.07 8.43 -3.75
C ASP A 180 -2.80 8.81 -5.19
N VAL A 181 -3.28 9.99 -5.60
CA VAL A 181 -3.11 10.47 -6.97
C VAL A 181 -1.63 10.69 -7.30
N ILE A 182 -0.85 11.28 -6.38
CA ILE A 182 0.58 11.49 -6.59
C ILE A 182 1.32 10.16 -6.73
N LEU A 183 1.02 9.20 -5.86
CA LEU A 183 1.64 7.87 -5.88
C LEU A 183 1.24 7.08 -7.12
N TYR A 184 -0.03 7.13 -7.51
CA TYR A 184 -0.51 6.59 -8.78
C TYR A 184 0.23 7.21 -9.97
N ILE A 185 0.44 8.53 -9.99
CA ILE A 185 1.20 9.21 -11.06
C ILE A 185 2.66 8.72 -11.05
N GLN A 186 3.30 8.58 -9.89
CA GLN A 186 4.67 8.06 -9.80
C GLN A 186 4.77 6.65 -10.35
N GLU A 187 3.83 5.77 -9.99
CA GLU A 187 3.78 4.41 -10.51
C GLU A 187 3.49 4.40 -12.01
N MET A 188 2.58 5.24 -12.51
CA MET A 188 2.35 5.41 -13.94
C MET A 188 3.63 5.83 -14.68
N ILE A 189 4.47 6.69 -14.09
CA ILE A 189 5.75 7.09 -14.66
C ILE A 189 6.72 5.92 -14.68
N GLU A 190 6.90 5.21 -13.57
CA GLU A 190 7.82 4.05 -13.51
C GLU A 190 7.38 2.92 -14.43
N TYR A 191 6.08 2.65 -14.49
CA TYR A 191 5.51 1.67 -15.38
C TYR A 191 5.68 2.07 -16.86
N SER A 192 5.48 3.35 -17.18
CA SER A 192 5.74 3.88 -18.53
C SER A 192 7.22 3.74 -18.91
N LYS A 193 8.15 3.99 -17.99
CA LYS A 193 9.58 3.78 -18.22
C LYS A 193 9.89 2.32 -18.53
N SER A 194 9.34 1.39 -17.74
CA SER A 194 9.51 -0.05 -17.93
C SER A 194 8.95 -0.50 -19.28
N TYR A 195 7.74 -0.07 -19.64
CA TYR A 195 7.12 -0.39 -20.93
C TYR A 195 7.93 0.16 -22.12
N VAL A 196 8.39 1.41 -22.04
CA VAL A 196 9.24 2.00 -23.09
C VAL A 196 10.55 1.24 -23.22
N LYS A 197 11.15 0.83 -22.10
CA LYS A 197 12.38 0.01 -22.07
C LYS A 197 12.18 -1.34 -22.76
N GLU A 198 11.10 -2.04 -22.45
CA GLU A 198 10.75 -3.31 -23.12
C GLU A 198 10.47 -3.12 -24.61
N TYR A 199 9.70 -2.10 -24.98
CA TYR A 199 9.36 -1.81 -26.38
C TYR A 199 10.60 -1.46 -27.21
N ILE A 200 11.52 -0.66 -26.68
CA ILE A 200 12.79 -0.36 -27.35
C ILE A 200 13.65 -1.62 -27.47
N GLY A 201 13.69 -2.46 -26.42
CA GLY A 201 14.38 -3.76 -26.46
C GLY A 201 13.83 -4.66 -27.57
N PHE A 202 12.50 -4.71 -27.72
CA PHE A 202 11.83 -5.44 -28.80
C PHE A 202 12.19 -4.87 -30.18
N ILE A 203 12.08 -3.55 -30.40
CA ILE A 203 12.43 -2.92 -31.69
C ILE A 203 13.90 -3.17 -32.04
N THR A 204 14.80 -3.00 -31.07
CA THR A 204 16.24 -3.19 -31.27
C THR A 204 16.53 -4.64 -31.69
N SER A 205 15.93 -5.61 -30.99
CA SER A 205 16.07 -7.03 -31.33
C SER A 205 15.49 -7.35 -32.71
N TYR A 206 14.33 -6.78 -33.05
CA TYR A 206 13.69 -6.96 -34.35
C TYR A 206 14.54 -6.40 -35.50
N LEU A 207 15.06 -5.18 -35.35
CA LEU A 207 15.90 -4.54 -36.36
C LEU A 207 17.25 -5.26 -36.55
N LEU A 208 17.84 -5.79 -35.48
CA LEU A 208 19.09 -6.55 -35.54
C LEU A 208 18.91 -7.94 -36.17
N ASN A 209 17.74 -8.57 -36.02
CA ASN A 209 17.46 -9.90 -36.54
C ASN A 209 16.85 -9.92 -37.94
N GLN A 210 16.57 -8.77 -38.56
CA GLN A 210 16.17 -8.77 -39.96
C GLN A 210 17.38 -8.96 -40.90
N ASP A 211 17.30 -9.98 -41.76
CA ASP A 211 18.24 -10.19 -42.89
C ASP A 211 17.86 -9.33 -44.12
N ASN A 212 17.48 -8.08 -43.85
CA ASN A 212 17.11 -7.10 -44.87
C ASN A 212 18.23 -6.03 -44.99
N LEU A 213 18.21 -5.24 -46.06
CA LEU A 213 19.19 -4.16 -46.32
C LEU A 213 19.40 -3.23 -45.11
N ILE A 214 18.36 -2.98 -44.32
CA ILE A 214 18.41 -2.15 -43.11
C ILE A 214 19.20 -2.86 -42.00
N GLY A 215 18.95 -4.15 -41.75
CA GLY A 215 19.71 -4.93 -40.77
C GLY A 215 21.18 -5.07 -41.15
N TYR A 216 21.49 -5.26 -42.45
CA TYR A 216 22.86 -5.25 -42.95
C TYR A 216 23.54 -3.88 -42.80
N PHE A 217 22.82 -2.78 -43.09
CA PHE A 217 23.33 -1.42 -42.91
C PHE A 217 23.65 -1.13 -41.44
N ILE A 218 22.77 -1.53 -40.52
CA ILE A 218 22.96 -1.39 -39.08
C ILE A 218 24.16 -2.23 -38.59
N LYS A 219 24.29 -3.49 -39.05
CA LYS A 219 25.40 -4.39 -38.67
C LYS A 219 26.76 -3.92 -39.19
N SER A 220 26.80 -3.27 -40.36
CA SER A 220 28.03 -2.85 -41.05
C SER A 220 28.47 -1.42 -40.74
N ASN A 221 27.57 -0.52 -40.36
CA ASN A 221 27.89 0.87 -40.07
C ASN A 221 28.33 1.06 -38.60
N SER A 222 29.58 1.47 -38.40
CA SER A 222 30.20 1.60 -37.08
C SER A 222 29.58 2.69 -36.20
N ILE A 223 29.00 3.74 -36.81
CA ILE A 223 28.32 4.82 -36.09
C ILE A 223 27.00 4.28 -35.54
N THR A 224 26.22 3.61 -36.37
CA THR A 224 24.91 3.03 -35.99
C THR A 224 25.07 1.95 -34.94
N LYS A 225 26.13 1.14 -35.04
CA LYS A 225 26.48 0.12 -34.03
C LYS A 225 26.86 0.73 -32.67
N LYS A 226 27.58 1.87 -32.67
CA LYS A 226 27.86 2.63 -31.44
C LYS A 226 26.59 3.25 -30.85
N SER A 227 25.69 3.77 -31.68
CA SER A 227 24.41 4.32 -31.23
C SER A 227 23.52 3.26 -30.59
N ILE A 228 23.46 2.05 -31.16
CA ILE A 228 22.71 0.92 -30.58
C ILE A 228 23.36 0.46 -29.27
N GLY A 229 24.69 0.32 -29.23
CA GLY A 229 25.39 -0.03 -27.98
C GLY A 229 25.20 1.03 -26.88
N LEU A 230 25.06 2.31 -27.24
CA LEU A 230 24.73 3.36 -26.28
C LEU A 230 23.30 3.23 -25.75
N ILE A 231 22.34 2.88 -26.62
CA ILE A 231 20.95 2.61 -26.23
C ILE A 231 20.88 1.38 -25.32
N GLU A 232 21.55 0.28 -25.68
CA GLU A 232 21.64 -0.92 -24.83
C GLU A 232 22.30 -0.63 -23.48
N PHE A 233 23.35 0.22 -23.45
CA PHE A 233 23.99 0.64 -22.20
C PHE A 233 23.05 1.48 -21.31
N ILE A 234 22.30 2.41 -21.90
CA ILE A 234 21.32 3.24 -21.19
C ILE A 234 20.15 2.38 -20.69
N LEU A 235 19.75 1.34 -21.43
CA LEU A 235 18.72 0.39 -21.02
C LEU A 235 19.24 -0.70 -20.09
N GLY A 236 20.56 -0.92 -19.98
CA GLY A 236 21.14 -1.95 -19.12
C GLY A 236 21.29 -1.54 -17.65
N GLN A 237 21.22 -0.23 -17.37
CA GLN A 237 21.14 0.34 -16.02
C GLN A 237 19.69 0.47 -15.54
#